data_AF-A0A3L7SFQ1-F1
#
_entry.id   AF-A0A3L7SFQ1-F1
#
_cell.length_a   1.000
_cell.length_b   1.000
_cell.length_c   1.000
_cell.angle_alpha   90.00
_cell.angle_beta   90.00
_cell.angle_gamma   90.00
#
_symmetry.space_group_name_H-M   'P 1'
#
loop_
_entity.id
_entity.type
_entity.pdbx_description
1 polymer ?
#
loop_
_entity_poly.entity_id
_entity_poly.type
_entity_poly.pdbx_seq_one_letter_code
_entity_poly.pdbx_strand_id
1 'polypeptide(L)'
;MSCLLRISFIAGFVAALTVAAGAVGVADATAATVAIQACPYCPPTDATLSEKVSEADAVCLVKFLSSENGEELSMQTTSLEIVGLIKPIPPYKVGGTIEIPIGVTAKAGDLFLLIGQRKEGLMEWALPVEMDDESLAYVQQAPSPEVPAKATRLLYFLNCLGNSNPIISNDAFGEFARAELEDVQRMIEQLPADPNKKNSRANVRAKVRKWLEDPSPRLDVRRAFYGMLLGFCGNDDDAQFLEQKLLAPIDPRKNRLGIEGIMAGYLLLNGEPGLKQIVAMKIDALPVDLADDDPRLVDLNAVRMTLSFLWDYRRSQFSENGLRAAMRRFLDRPEFADMAVIDLARWKDWSVLDRLINEFGHAPWETRSAQEKIVAYALSCRKDVPASAGDQLPEQARKAQIFLDSLDPNLVQSVKRASGGLSPAAKPAAKTERAGSANH
;
A
#
# COMPACT_ATOMS: atom_id res chain seq x y z
N MET A 1 -15.91 -14.41 -46.27
CA MET A 1 -17.36 -14.61 -46.06
C MET A 1 -17.55 -14.95 -44.59
N SER A 2 -17.88 -13.95 -43.76
CA SER A 2 -19.24 -13.67 -43.22
C SER A 2 -19.56 -14.60 -42.05
N CYS A 3 -20.16 -14.23 -40.92
CA CYS A 3 -20.75 -13.02 -40.34
C CYS A 3 -20.83 -13.34 -38.83
N LEU A 4 -20.41 -12.46 -37.93
CA LEU A 4 -21.31 -11.68 -37.05
C LEU A 4 -22.62 -12.38 -36.63
N LEU A 5 -22.87 -12.51 -35.31
CA LEU A 5 -24.13 -12.02 -34.73
C LEU A 5 -24.02 -11.80 -33.20
N ARG A 6 -24.41 -10.59 -32.80
CA ARG A 6 -24.77 -10.15 -31.44
C ARG A 6 -26.12 -10.76 -31.04
N ILE A 7 -26.36 -10.94 -29.73
CA ILE A 7 -27.71 -10.95 -29.17
C ILE A 7 -27.75 -10.03 -27.95
N SER A 8 -28.80 -9.22 -27.91
CA SER A 8 -29.11 -8.15 -26.96
C SER A 8 -30.48 -8.43 -26.33
N PHE A 9 -30.61 -8.08 -25.03
CA PHE A 9 -31.76 -7.47 -24.33
C PHE A 9 -33.04 -8.24 -23.92
N ILE A 10 -33.68 -7.62 -22.89
CA ILE A 10 -35.06 -7.69 -22.32
C ILE A 10 -35.14 -8.51 -21.00
N ALA A 11 -35.36 -8.02 -19.77
CA ALA A 11 -36.21 -6.98 -19.11
C ALA A 11 -37.62 -7.45 -18.66
N GLY A 12 -37.97 -7.24 -17.37
CA GLY A 12 -39.34 -7.21 -16.79
C GLY A 12 -39.49 -7.89 -15.41
N PHE A 13 -39.61 -7.14 -14.28
CA PHE A 13 -40.85 -6.77 -13.51
C PHE A 13 -41.46 -7.95 -12.70
N VAL A 14 -41.93 -7.91 -11.43
CA VAL A 14 -42.66 -6.97 -10.51
C VAL A 14 -42.42 -7.52 -9.07
N ALA A 15 -42.29 -6.78 -7.96
CA ALA A 15 -43.42 -6.29 -7.14
C ALA A 15 -42.96 -5.49 -5.91
N ALA A 16 -43.75 -4.45 -5.61
CA ALA A 16 -43.64 -3.55 -4.48
C ALA A 16 -44.27 -4.13 -3.21
N LEU A 17 -43.69 -3.82 -2.05
CA LEU A 17 -44.43 -3.74 -0.78
C LEU A 17 -43.89 -2.57 0.05
N THR A 18 -44.69 -1.51 0.11
CA THR A 18 -44.61 -0.42 1.08
C THR A 18 -45.10 -0.89 2.45
N VAL A 19 -44.26 -0.77 3.48
CA VAL A 19 -44.70 -0.73 4.89
C VAL A 19 -44.14 0.53 5.53
N ALA A 20 -45.02 1.17 6.31
CA ALA A 20 -44.95 2.52 6.80
C ALA A 20 -43.86 2.78 7.84
N ALA A 21 -43.51 4.07 7.91
CA ALA A 21 -42.54 4.70 8.80
C ALA A 21 -42.82 4.45 10.30
N GLY A 22 -41.75 4.12 11.02
CA GLY A 22 -41.63 4.24 12.47
C GLY A 22 -40.20 4.71 12.77
N ALA A 23 -40.07 5.97 13.19
CA ALA A 23 -38.81 6.60 13.52
C ALA A 23 -38.21 6.01 14.80
N VAL A 24 -37.01 5.44 14.72
CA VAL A 24 -36.06 5.34 15.83
C VAL A 24 -34.69 5.66 15.26
N GLY A 25 -34.10 6.75 15.73
CA GLY A 25 -32.78 7.20 15.32
C GLY A 25 -31.72 6.18 15.71
N VAL A 26 -31.04 5.63 14.70
CA VAL A 26 -29.77 4.96 14.88
C VAL A 26 -28.71 5.98 14.46
N ALA A 27 -27.94 6.46 15.43
CA ALA A 27 -26.76 7.26 15.18
C ALA A 27 -25.74 6.36 14.47
N ASP A 28 -25.69 6.42 13.14
CA ASP A 28 -24.60 5.84 12.36
C ASP A 28 -23.33 6.64 12.61
N ALA A 29 -22.62 6.26 13.68
CA ALA A 29 -21.22 6.56 13.85
C ALA A 29 -20.44 5.75 12.81
N THR A 30 -20.41 6.24 11.57
CA THR A 30 -19.42 5.84 10.58
C THR A 30 -18.07 6.36 11.06
N ALA A 31 -17.41 5.58 11.92
CA ALA A 31 -16.00 5.74 12.16
C ALA A 31 -15.32 5.55 10.80
N ALA A 32 -14.88 6.67 10.20
CA ALA A 32 -13.95 6.63 9.10
C ALA A 32 -12.70 5.90 9.62
N THR A 33 -12.57 4.63 9.26
CA THR A 33 -11.34 3.88 9.43
C THR A 33 -10.27 4.65 8.68
N VAL A 34 -9.44 5.40 9.41
CA VAL A 34 -8.15 5.81 8.90
C VAL A 34 -7.46 4.51 8.56
N ALA A 35 -7.37 4.18 7.27
CA ALA A 35 -6.56 3.08 6.81
C ALA A 35 -5.15 3.40 7.31
N ILE A 36 -4.70 2.68 8.34
CA ILE A 36 -3.31 2.72 8.80
C ILE A 36 -2.52 2.32 7.56
N GLN A 37 -1.81 3.31 7.03
CA GLN A 37 -1.22 3.20 5.72
C GLN A 37 0.04 2.33 5.89
N ALA A 38 -0.15 1.04 5.62
CA ALA A 38 0.86 0.03 5.37
C ALA A 38 2.01 0.55 4.50
N CYS A 39 3.13 -0.18 4.46
CA CYS A 39 4.31 0.16 3.65
C CYS A 39 3.94 0.69 2.26
N PRO A 40 4.28 1.96 1.91
CA PRO A 40 3.76 2.64 0.73
C PRO A 40 4.30 2.09 -0.61
N TYR A 41 5.33 1.24 -0.54
CA TYR A 41 5.97 0.60 -1.69
C TYR A 41 5.74 -0.91 -1.73
N CYS A 42 4.97 -1.45 -0.79
CA CYS A 42 4.70 -2.87 -0.73
C CYS A 42 3.36 -3.16 -1.42
N PRO A 43 3.29 -4.23 -2.24
CA PRO A 43 2.02 -4.65 -2.81
C PRO A 43 1.07 -5.09 -1.68
N PRO A 44 -0.26 -5.10 -1.92
CA PRO A 44 -1.20 -5.72 -0.99
C PRO A 44 -0.80 -7.16 -0.71
N THR A 45 -0.86 -7.56 0.56
CA THR A 45 -0.61 -8.93 0.99
C THR A 45 -1.82 -9.48 1.73
N ASP A 46 -1.97 -10.80 1.68
CA ASP A 46 -2.86 -11.50 2.60
C ASP A 46 -2.42 -11.28 4.05
N ALA A 47 -3.28 -11.66 5.00
CA ALA A 47 -2.89 -11.74 6.39
C ALA A 47 -1.68 -12.67 6.56
N THR A 48 -0.72 -12.20 7.37
CA THR A 48 0.50 -12.94 7.71
C THR A 48 0.15 -14.17 8.55
N LEU A 49 1.06 -15.15 8.61
CA LEU A 49 0.91 -16.34 9.43
C LEU A 49 0.80 -15.96 10.90
N SER A 50 1.51 -14.94 11.37
CA SER A 50 1.39 -14.50 12.76
C SER A 50 0.03 -13.86 13.05
N GLU A 51 -0.54 -13.09 12.12
CA GLU A 51 -1.91 -12.55 12.22
C GLU A 51 -2.95 -13.66 12.19
N LYS A 52 -2.87 -14.55 11.20
CA LYS A 52 -3.76 -15.71 11.07
C LYS A 52 -3.73 -16.57 12.34
N VAL A 53 -2.53 -16.84 12.87
CA VAL A 53 -2.38 -17.58 14.13
C VAL A 53 -2.93 -16.79 15.32
N SER A 54 -2.72 -15.48 15.41
CA SER A 54 -3.24 -14.64 16.51
C SER A 54 -4.76 -14.60 16.53
N GLU A 55 -5.38 -14.43 15.36
CA GLU A 55 -6.83 -14.32 15.19
C GLU A 55 -7.58 -15.65 15.26
N ALA A 56 -6.87 -16.78 15.10
CA ALA A 56 -7.50 -18.10 15.08
C ALA A 56 -7.96 -18.58 16.47
N ASP A 57 -9.09 -19.31 16.46
CA ASP A 57 -9.59 -20.08 17.60
C ASP A 57 -8.88 -21.43 17.74
N ALA A 58 -8.46 -22.02 16.61
CA ALA A 58 -7.79 -23.30 16.53
C ALA A 58 -6.55 -23.21 15.63
N VAL A 59 -5.43 -23.77 16.08
CA VAL A 59 -4.24 -23.93 15.23
C VAL A 59 -3.64 -25.30 15.49
N CYS A 60 -3.67 -26.16 14.47
CA CYS A 60 -3.22 -27.53 14.53
C CYS A 60 -2.04 -27.74 13.57
N LEU A 61 -1.03 -28.47 14.01
CA LEU A 61 -0.09 -29.13 13.10
C LEU A 61 -0.72 -30.47 12.73
N VAL A 62 -0.92 -30.68 11.44
CA VAL A 62 -1.59 -31.88 10.93
C VAL A 62 -0.72 -32.58 9.90
N LYS A 63 -0.92 -33.89 9.77
CA LYS A 63 -0.28 -34.75 8.81
C LYS A 63 -1.30 -35.17 7.76
N PHE A 64 -0.96 -35.04 6.49
CA PHE A 64 -1.84 -35.46 5.40
C PHE A 64 -1.99 -36.98 5.39
N LEU A 65 -3.23 -37.46 5.35
CA LEU A 65 -3.55 -38.88 5.21
C LEU A 65 -3.94 -39.21 3.77
N SER A 66 -5.02 -38.59 3.30
CA SER A 66 -5.60 -38.84 1.98
C SER A 66 -6.55 -37.70 1.58
N SER A 67 -6.82 -37.59 0.28
CA SER A 67 -7.92 -36.81 -0.24
C SER A 67 -8.84 -37.69 -1.06
N GLU A 68 -10.14 -37.44 -0.94
CA GLU A 68 -11.17 -38.10 -1.73
C GLU A 68 -11.72 -37.10 -2.74
N ASN A 69 -11.84 -37.53 -3.99
CA ASN A 69 -12.51 -36.75 -5.02
C ASN A 69 -14.01 -37.06 -4.96
N GLY A 70 -14.84 -36.05 -4.75
CA GLY A 70 -16.27 -36.17 -5.00
C GLY A 70 -16.60 -36.11 -6.51
N GLU A 71 -17.87 -36.29 -6.85
CA GLU A 71 -18.34 -36.25 -8.24
C GLU A 71 -18.13 -34.88 -8.91
N GLU A 72 -18.08 -33.81 -8.11
CA GLU A 72 -17.73 -32.45 -8.53
C GLU A 72 -16.43 -31.97 -7.86
N LEU A 73 -15.72 -31.04 -8.50
CA LEU A 73 -14.53 -30.37 -7.93
C LEU A 73 -14.81 -29.68 -6.58
N SER A 74 -16.07 -29.26 -6.36
CA SER A 74 -16.57 -28.67 -5.12
C SER A 74 -16.74 -29.67 -3.97
N MET A 75 -16.64 -30.97 -4.24
CA MET A 75 -16.88 -32.05 -3.29
C MET A 75 -15.59 -32.79 -2.89
N GLN A 76 -14.42 -32.18 -3.11
CA GLN A 76 -13.17 -32.76 -2.65
C GLN A 76 -13.05 -32.61 -1.13
N THR A 77 -12.71 -33.70 -0.46
CA THR A 77 -12.42 -33.72 0.97
C THR A 77 -11.00 -34.15 1.23
N THR A 78 -10.42 -33.68 2.33
CA THR A 78 -9.10 -34.09 2.79
C THR A 78 -9.16 -34.53 4.24
N SER A 79 -8.62 -35.71 4.52
CA SER A 79 -8.47 -36.27 5.86
C SER A 79 -7.06 -35.98 6.39
N LEU A 80 -7.00 -35.39 7.59
CA LEU A 80 -5.79 -34.89 8.21
C LEU A 80 -5.69 -35.43 9.63
N GLU A 81 -4.54 -35.97 10.04
CA GLU A 81 -4.28 -36.40 11.42
C GLU A 81 -3.64 -35.26 12.21
N ILE A 82 -4.17 -34.93 13.38
CA ILE A 82 -3.59 -33.93 14.28
C ILE A 82 -2.35 -34.52 14.95
N VAL A 83 -1.18 -34.00 14.63
CA VAL A 83 0.10 -34.41 15.25
C VAL A 83 0.60 -33.41 16.29
N GLY A 84 0.05 -32.19 16.30
CA GLY A 84 0.35 -31.18 17.31
C GLY A 84 -0.74 -30.11 17.42
N LEU A 85 -0.84 -29.48 18.58
CA LEU A 85 -1.74 -28.35 18.83
C LEU A 85 -0.91 -27.12 19.21
N ILE A 86 -1.01 -26.07 18.40
CA ILE A 86 -0.39 -24.77 18.68
C ILE A 86 -1.38 -23.90 19.49
N LYS A 87 -2.65 -23.88 19.08
CA LYS A 87 -3.76 -23.33 19.87
C LYS A 87 -4.78 -24.43 20.14
N PRO A 88 -4.81 -25.00 21.35
CA PRO A 88 -5.69 -26.12 21.68
C PRO A 88 -7.13 -25.66 21.85
N ILE A 89 -8.08 -26.40 21.29
CA ILE A 89 -9.52 -26.15 21.46
C ILE A 89 -10.33 -27.45 21.38
N PRO A 90 -11.24 -27.73 22.33
CA PRO A 90 -12.12 -28.89 22.24
C PRO A 90 -13.02 -28.85 20.99
N PRO A 91 -13.33 -30.01 20.37
CA PRO A 91 -12.97 -31.39 20.76
C PRO A 91 -11.64 -31.91 20.17
N TYR A 92 -10.84 -31.06 19.53
CA TYR A 92 -9.66 -31.47 18.78
C TYR A 92 -8.50 -31.84 19.72
N LYS A 93 -7.88 -33.00 19.47
CA LYS A 93 -6.77 -33.56 20.27
C LYS A 93 -5.74 -34.23 19.38
N VAL A 94 -4.49 -34.28 19.83
CA VAL A 94 -3.42 -35.01 19.14
C VAL A 94 -3.82 -36.49 18.95
N GLY A 95 -3.53 -37.03 17.76
CA GLY A 95 -3.97 -38.35 17.29
C GLY A 95 -5.42 -38.39 16.79
N GLY A 96 -6.16 -37.28 16.85
CA GLY A 96 -7.49 -37.16 16.25
C GLY A 96 -7.42 -36.86 14.75
N THR A 97 -8.52 -37.11 14.04
CA THR A 97 -8.64 -36.82 12.60
C THR A 97 -9.56 -35.63 12.37
N ILE A 98 -9.20 -34.76 11.42
CA ILE A 98 -10.02 -33.67 10.91
C ILE A 98 -10.28 -33.95 9.42
N GLU A 99 -11.54 -33.83 9.01
CA GLU A 99 -11.91 -33.80 7.60
C GLU A 99 -12.29 -32.38 7.22
N ILE A 100 -11.72 -31.89 6.11
CA ILE A 100 -12.03 -30.57 5.56
C ILE A 100 -12.58 -30.71 4.14
N PRO A 101 -13.56 -29.88 3.74
CA PRO A 101 -14.12 -29.88 2.40
C PRO A 101 -13.23 -29.08 1.42
N ILE A 102 -11.93 -29.39 1.43
CA ILE A 102 -10.91 -28.73 0.62
C ILE A 102 -10.03 -29.82 0.04
N GLY A 103 -9.90 -29.87 -1.28
CA GLY A 103 -8.97 -30.78 -1.95
C GLY A 103 -7.53 -30.33 -1.79
N VAL A 104 -6.69 -31.20 -1.24
CA VAL A 104 -5.25 -30.98 -1.09
C VAL A 104 -4.49 -32.06 -1.86
N THR A 105 -3.53 -31.68 -2.68
CA THR A 105 -2.66 -32.65 -3.36
C THR A 105 -1.33 -32.71 -2.62
N ALA A 106 -1.11 -33.81 -1.89
CA ALA A 106 0.10 -34.04 -1.09
C ALA A 106 0.40 -35.54 -0.96
N LYS A 107 1.56 -35.89 -0.41
CA LYS A 107 1.91 -37.26 -0.06
C LYS A 107 1.45 -37.56 1.36
N ALA A 108 1.04 -38.81 1.59
CA ALA A 108 0.75 -39.31 2.92
C ALA A 108 1.96 -39.07 3.82
N GLY A 109 1.78 -38.23 4.84
CA GLY A 109 2.81 -37.84 5.76
C GLY A 109 3.35 -36.43 5.66
N ASP A 110 3.03 -35.70 4.60
CA ASP A 110 3.38 -34.28 4.49
C ASP A 110 2.68 -33.48 5.60
N LEU A 111 3.38 -32.50 6.16
CA LEU A 111 2.90 -31.71 7.28
C LEU A 111 2.24 -30.42 6.80
N PHE A 112 1.19 -30.02 7.50
CA PHE A 112 0.44 -28.80 7.23
C PHE A 112 0.10 -28.07 8.51
N LEU A 113 0.06 -26.74 8.44
CA LEU A 113 -0.58 -25.90 9.43
C LEU A 113 -2.05 -25.72 9.06
N LEU A 114 -2.93 -26.17 9.95
CA LEU A 114 -4.37 -26.01 9.80
C LEU A 114 -4.87 -24.93 10.78
N ILE A 115 -5.45 -23.87 10.23
CA ILE A 115 -5.91 -22.70 10.98
C ILE A 115 -7.44 -22.66 10.91
N GLY A 116 -8.09 -22.58 12.07
CA GLY A 116 -9.54 -22.62 12.21
C GLY A 116 -10.08 -21.40 12.94
N GLN A 117 -11.22 -20.90 12.46
CA GLN A 117 -12.00 -19.84 13.09
C GLN A 117 -13.41 -20.34 13.38
N ARG A 118 -13.96 -19.98 14.54
CA ARG A 118 -15.30 -20.34 14.95
C ARG A 118 -16.30 -19.34 14.39
N LYS A 119 -17.23 -19.83 13.57
CA LYS A 119 -18.32 -19.03 13.02
C LYS A 119 -19.65 -19.73 13.28
N GLU A 120 -20.59 -19.02 13.90
CA GLU A 120 -21.92 -19.54 14.26
C GLU A 120 -21.87 -20.88 15.03
N GLY A 121 -20.82 -21.08 15.84
CA GLY A 121 -20.61 -22.28 16.65
C GLY A 121 -19.90 -23.44 15.94
N LEU A 122 -19.69 -23.37 14.62
CA LEU A 122 -18.95 -24.34 13.83
C LEU A 122 -17.51 -23.89 13.59
N MET A 123 -16.61 -24.85 13.39
CA MET A 123 -15.22 -24.57 13.04
C MET A 123 -15.08 -24.50 11.52
N GLU A 124 -14.76 -23.33 10.99
CA GLU A 124 -14.38 -23.14 9.59
C GLU A 124 -12.86 -23.21 9.46
N TRP A 125 -12.37 -24.12 8.63
CA TRP A 125 -10.94 -24.33 8.40
C TRP A 125 -10.47 -23.61 7.14
N ALA A 126 -9.36 -22.88 7.25
CA ALA A 126 -8.69 -22.29 6.10
C ALA A 126 -7.98 -23.36 5.26
N LEU A 127 -7.56 -22.98 4.04
CA LEU A 127 -6.69 -23.79 3.20
C LEU A 127 -5.43 -24.20 4.00
N PRO A 128 -5.11 -25.51 4.10
CA PRO A 128 -3.92 -25.95 4.82
C PRO A 128 -2.65 -25.36 4.20
N VAL A 129 -1.76 -24.84 5.04
CA VAL A 129 -0.47 -24.30 4.59
C VAL A 129 0.58 -25.39 4.79
N GLU A 130 1.25 -25.82 3.73
CA GLU A 130 2.31 -26.83 3.79
C GLU A 130 3.42 -26.38 4.74
N MET A 131 3.96 -27.31 5.54
CA MET A 131 5.00 -27.04 6.53
C MET A 131 6.13 -28.05 6.41
N ASP A 132 7.36 -27.54 6.46
CA ASP A 132 8.57 -28.27 6.83
C ASP A 132 8.99 -27.91 8.26
N ASP A 133 10.08 -28.52 8.74
CA ASP A 133 10.59 -28.24 10.10
C ASP A 133 10.99 -26.76 10.28
N GLU A 134 11.48 -26.11 9.21
CA GLU A 134 11.94 -24.72 9.26
C GLU A 134 10.77 -23.73 9.37
N SER A 135 9.74 -23.90 8.54
CA SER A 135 8.53 -23.08 8.53
C SER A 135 7.68 -23.31 9.78
N LEU A 136 7.65 -24.53 10.33
CA LEU A 136 7.05 -24.79 11.63
C LEU A 136 7.77 -24.04 12.75
N ALA A 137 9.11 -24.11 12.80
CA ALA A 137 9.90 -23.38 13.77
C ALA A 137 9.68 -21.86 13.64
N TYR A 138 9.58 -21.36 12.41
CA TYR A 138 9.27 -19.96 12.14
C TYR A 138 7.92 -19.53 12.73
N VAL A 139 6.85 -20.30 12.51
CA VAL A 139 5.50 -20.01 13.04
C VAL A 139 5.49 -20.03 14.57
N GLN A 140 6.17 -21.01 15.17
CA GLN A 140 6.24 -21.14 16.64
C GLN A 140 7.03 -20.02 17.31
N GLN A 141 8.06 -19.50 16.63
CA GLN A 141 8.93 -18.44 17.15
C GLN A 141 8.48 -17.03 16.73
N ALA A 142 7.53 -16.93 15.79
CA ALA A 142 7.04 -15.66 15.29
C ALA A 142 6.40 -14.84 16.43
N PRO A 143 6.88 -13.62 16.69
CA PRO A 143 6.28 -12.76 17.71
C PRO A 143 4.86 -12.34 17.31
N SER A 144 3.93 -12.44 18.26
CA SER A 144 2.52 -12.07 18.05
C SER A 144 2.39 -10.65 17.51
N PRO A 145 1.44 -10.38 16.59
CA PRO A 145 1.13 -9.03 16.13
C PRO A 145 0.61 -8.13 17.25
N GLU A 146 0.19 -8.65 18.41
CA GLU A 146 -0.37 -7.86 19.52
C GLU A 146 0.71 -7.24 20.43
N VAL A 147 1.98 -7.63 20.29
CA VAL A 147 3.06 -7.09 21.13
C VAL A 147 3.13 -5.56 21.01
N PRO A 148 3.33 -4.81 22.11
CA PRO A 148 3.42 -3.34 22.05
C PRO A 148 4.65 -2.85 21.28
N ALA A 149 5.77 -3.59 21.35
CA ALA A 149 7.05 -3.21 20.73
C ALA A 149 7.10 -3.57 19.24
N LYS A 150 6.25 -2.91 18.42
CA LYS A 150 6.12 -3.17 16.97
C LYS A 150 7.44 -3.08 16.20
N ALA A 151 8.26 -2.06 16.47
CA ALA A 151 9.58 -1.92 15.85
C ALA A 151 10.52 -3.10 16.19
N THR A 152 10.57 -3.51 17.46
CA THR A 152 11.41 -4.62 17.92
C THR A 152 10.94 -5.95 17.34
N ARG A 153 9.62 -6.12 17.17
CA ARG A 153 9.00 -7.27 16.51
C ARG A 153 9.54 -7.46 15.08
N LEU A 154 9.71 -6.38 14.32
CA LEU A 154 10.23 -6.42 12.95
C LEU A 154 11.68 -6.93 12.85
N LEU A 155 12.48 -6.86 13.93
CA LEU A 155 13.84 -7.42 13.94
C LEU A 155 13.85 -8.94 13.75
N TYR A 156 12.81 -9.64 14.22
CA TYR A 156 12.66 -11.07 13.98
C TYR A 156 12.50 -11.33 12.48
N PHE A 157 11.50 -10.69 11.85
CA PHE A 157 11.17 -10.87 10.44
C PHE A 157 12.27 -10.37 9.49
N LEU A 158 13.08 -9.38 9.90
CA LEU A 158 14.27 -8.97 9.15
C LEU A 158 15.25 -10.12 8.89
N ASN A 159 15.34 -11.10 9.81
CA ASN A 159 16.15 -12.29 9.61
C ASN A 159 15.54 -13.26 8.59
N CYS A 160 14.22 -13.24 8.48
CA CYS A 160 13.42 -14.16 7.68
C CYS A 160 13.24 -13.68 6.23
N LEU A 161 13.40 -12.37 5.96
CA LEU A 161 13.24 -11.78 4.63
C LEU A 161 14.07 -12.46 3.52
N GLY A 162 15.29 -12.89 3.86
CA GLY A 162 16.22 -13.53 2.93
C GLY A 162 16.21 -15.05 2.98
N ASN A 163 15.22 -15.67 3.64
CA ASN A 163 15.14 -17.12 3.79
C ASN A 163 14.89 -17.81 2.42
N SER A 164 15.49 -18.98 2.20
CA SER A 164 15.30 -19.78 0.98
C SER A 164 13.93 -20.42 0.89
N ASN A 165 13.29 -20.71 2.03
CA ASN A 165 11.92 -21.18 2.09
C ASN A 165 10.97 -20.00 1.75
N PRO A 166 10.18 -20.12 0.66
CA PRO A 166 9.29 -19.05 0.22
C PRO A 166 8.15 -18.78 1.20
N ILE A 167 7.70 -19.76 1.99
CA ILE A 167 6.67 -19.55 3.02
C ILE A 167 7.17 -18.54 4.05
N ILE A 168 8.38 -18.77 4.56
CA ILE A 168 9.02 -17.90 5.55
C ILE A 168 9.31 -16.52 4.97
N SER A 169 9.94 -16.46 3.80
CA SER A 169 10.38 -15.19 3.25
C SER A 169 9.23 -14.32 2.73
N ASN A 170 8.17 -14.92 2.17
CA ASN A 170 6.97 -14.19 1.75
C ASN A 170 6.19 -13.68 2.96
N ASP A 171 6.04 -14.52 4.00
CA ASP A 171 5.36 -14.11 5.21
C ASP A 171 6.09 -12.97 5.91
N ALA A 172 7.41 -13.10 6.08
CA ALA A 172 8.25 -12.04 6.64
C ALA A 172 8.18 -10.74 5.82
N PHE A 173 8.05 -10.83 4.48
CA PHE A 173 7.80 -9.66 3.66
C PHE A 173 6.42 -9.06 3.89
N GLY A 174 5.38 -9.89 4.05
CA GLY A 174 4.03 -9.47 4.43
C GLY A 174 4.00 -8.70 5.76
N GLU A 175 4.83 -9.09 6.72
CA GLU A 175 4.97 -8.40 8.00
C GLU A 175 5.50 -6.97 7.85
N PHE A 176 6.44 -6.76 6.92
CA PHE A 176 6.89 -5.41 6.55
C PHE A 176 5.88 -4.67 5.69
N ALA A 177 5.19 -5.37 4.80
CA ALA A 177 4.18 -4.79 3.94
C ALA A 177 3.05 -4.16 4.77
N ARG A 178 2.70 -4.77 5.89
CA ARG A 178 1.60 -4.35 6.77
C ARG A 178 2.04 -3.46 7.93
N ALA A 179 3.34 -3.28 8.14
CA ALA A 179 3.87 -2.43 9.19
C ALA A 179 3.71 -0.94 8.88
N GLU A 180 3.53 -0.13 9.93
CA GLU A 180 3.68 1.33 9.83
C GLU A 180 5.13 1.68 9.47
N LEU A 181 5.31 2.64 8.57
CA LEU A 181 6.63 3.06 8.11
C LEU A 181 7.51 3.56 9.26
N GLU A 182 6.91 4.24 10.23
CA GLU A 182 7.56 4.75 11.43
C GLU A 182 8.16 3.62 12.27
N ASP A 183 7.51 2.46 12.34
CA ASP A 183 8.04 1.30 13.05
C ASP A 183 9.19 0.64 12.31
N VAL A 184 9.15 0.63 10.97
CA VAL A 184 10.30 0.19 10.15
C VAL A 184 11.50 1.11 10.40
N GLN A 185 11.30 2.43 10.44
CA GLN A 185 12.37 3.39 10.72
C GLN A 185 12.93 3.21 12.14
N ARG A 186 12.06 3.15 13.16
CA ARG A 186 12.47 2.91 14.56
C ARG A 186 13.23 1.59 14.71
N MET A 187 12.84 0.56 13.96
CA MET A 187 13.55 -0.72 13.96
C MET A 187 14.99 -0.55 13.44
N ILE A 188 15.18 0.23 12.38
CA ILE A 188 16.53 0.55 11.85
C ILE A 188 17.34 1.38 12.86
N GLU A 189 16.72 2.33 13.57
CA GLU A 189 17.36 3.13 14.63
C GLU A 189 17.81 2.29 15.83
N GLN A 190 17.14 1.17 16.09
CA GLN A 190 17.49 0.21 17.15
C GLN A 190 18.61 -0.76 16.77
N LEU A 191 19.04 -0.80 15.50
CA LEU A 191 20.10 -1.71 15.07
C LEU A 191 21.44 -1.35 15.73
N PRO A 192 22.21 -2.33 16.20
CA PRO A 192 23.53 -2.07 16.77
C PRO A 192 24.46 -1.34 15.78
N ALA A 193 25.17 -0.35 16.30
CA ALA A 193 26.21 0.36 15.55
C ALA A 193 27.48 -0.49 15.37
N ASP A 194 27.80 -1.38 16.33
CA ASP A 194 28.95 -2.28 16.26
C ASP A 194 28.78 -3.27 15.10
N PRO A 195 29.65 -3.23 14.06
CA PRO A 195 29.52 -4.08 12.88
C PRO A 195 29.60 -5.58 13.21
N ASN A 196 30.23 -5.96 14.33
CA ASN A 196 30.39 -7.35 14.73
C ASN A 196 29.12 -7.96 15.36
N LYS A 197 28.11 -7.14 15.69
CA LYS A 197 26.84 -7.63 16.22
C LYS A 197 25.96 -8.20 15.10
N LYS A 198 25.24 -9.28 15.42
CA LYS A 198 24.18 -9.80 14.54
C LYS A 198 23.15 -8.69 14.32
N ASN A 199 22.74 -8.53 13.06
CA ASN A 199 21.84 -7.45 12.62
C ASN A 199 22.35 -6.04 12.98
N SER A 200 23.66 -5.83 13.03
CA SER A 200 24.20 -4.48 13.02
C SER A 200 23.71 -3.71 11.79
N ARG A 201 23.64 -2.38 11.87
CA ARG A 201 23.21 -1.54 10.75
C ARG A 201 24.05 -1.82 9.49
N ALA A 202 25.35 -2.01 9.64
CA ALA A 202 26.26 -2.37 8.54
C ALA A 202 25.92 -3.74 7.93
N ASN A 203 25.60 -4.75 8.74
CA ASN A 203 25.23 -6.08 8.25
C ASN A 203 23.88 -6.07 7.53
N VAL A 204 22.91 -5.31 8.02
CA VAL A 204 21.60 -5.14 7.36
C VAL A 204 21.79 -4.43 6.02
N ARG A 205 22.53 -3.31 6.00
CA ARG A 205 22.91 -2.59 4.77
C ARG A 205 23.51 -3.53 3.73
N ALA A 206 24.51 -4.35 4.12
CA ALA A 206 25.16 -5.29 3.21
C ALA A 206 24.19 -6.34 2.64
N LYS A 207 23.28 -6.88 3.46
CA LYS A 207 22.23 -7.81 3.00
C LYS A 207 21.31 -7.14 1.97
N VAL A 208 20.84 -5.92 2.26
CA VAL A 208 19.93 -5.19 1.38
C VAL A 208 20.58 -4.87 0.04
N ARG A 209 21.86 -4.47 0.03
CA ARG A 209 22.62 -4.29 -1.22
C ARG A 209 22.66 -5.58 -2.05
N LYS A 210 22.97 -6.72 -1.41
CA LYS A 210 22.98 -8.02 -2.07
C LYS A 210 21.62 -8.37 -2.67
N TRP A 211 20.52 -8.12 -1.95
CA TRP A 211 19.17 -8.35 -2.47
C TRP A 211 18.82 -7.44 -3.65
N LEU A 212 19.30 -6.20 -3.67
CA LEU A 212 19.10 -5.27 -4.79
C LEU A 212 19.96 -5.61 -6.02
N GLU A 213 21.04 -6.36 -5.85
CA GLU A 213 21.89 -6.87 -6.94
C GLU A 213 21.42 -8.21 -7.49
N ASP A 214 20.63 -8.96 -6.73
CA ASP A 214 20.13 -10.26 -7.13
C ASP A 214 19.17 -10.14 -8.33
N PRO A 215 19.47 -10.81 -9.47
CA PRO A 215 18.66 -10.73 -10.69
C PRO A 215 17.41 -11.63 -10.64
N SER A 216 17.19 -12.38 -9.55
CA SER A 216 16.06 -13.29 -9.40
C SER A 216 14.72 -12.55 -9.54
N PRO A 217 13.85 -12.96 -10.48
CA PRO A 217 12.51 -12.37 -10.62
C PRO A 217 11.64 -12.51 -9.37
N ARG A 218 11.95 -13.48 -8.49
CA ARG A 218 11.24 -13.69 -7.22
C ARG A 218 11.35 -12.48 -6.28
N LEU A 219 12.37 -11.65 -6.45
CA LEU A 219 12.62 -10.48 -5.62
C LEU A 219 12.03 -9.20 -6.22
N ASP A 220 11.53 -9.21 -7.45
CA ASP A 220 11.06 -8.01 -8.16
C ASP A 220 9.99 -7.26 -7.36
N VAL A 221 9.01 -7.98 -6.80
CA VAL A 221 7.94 -7.41 -5.96
C VAL A 221 8.44 -6.82 -4.63
N ARG A 222 9.68 -7.14 -4.23
CA ARG A 222 10.30 -6.66 -2.99
C ARG A 222 11.35 -5.58 -3.24
N ARG A 223 11.75 -5.34 -4.50
CA ARG A 223 12.81 -4.39 -4.86
C ARG A 223 12.52 -2.98 -4.38
N ALA A 224 11.26 -2.54 -4.48
CA ALA A 224 10.85 -1.23 -4.01
C ALA A 224 11.14 -1.08 -2.50
N PHE A 225 10.66 -2.03 -1.71
CA PHE A 225 10.89 -2.09 -0.28
C PHE A 225 12.39 -2.14 0.06
N TYR A 226 13.19 -2.96 -0.64
CA TYR A 226 14.64 -3.03 -0.41
C TYR A 226 15.35 -1.71 -0.75
N GLY A 227 14.93 -1.01 -1.81
CA GLY A 227 15.47 0.32 -2.13
C GLY A 227 15.22 1.32 -1.00
N MET A 228 13.98 1.36 -0.50
CA MET A 228 13.62 2.22 0.63
C MET A 228 14.37 1.83 1.91
N LEU A 229 14.48 0.54 2.21
CA LEU A 229 15.19 0.03 3.37
C LEU A 229 16.68 0.40 3.33
N LEU A 230 17.30 0.37 2.14
CA LEU A 230 18.66 0.86 1.97
C LEU A 230 18.75 2.36 2.25
N GLY A 231 17.74 3.14 1.88
CA GLY A 231 17.65 4.56 2.25
C GLY A 231 17.64 4.81 3.77
N PHE A 232 17.05 3.92 4.56
CA PHE A 232 17.04 4.06 6.02
C PHE A 232 18.31 3.62 6.72
N CYS A 233 18.98 2.57 6.22
CA CYS A 233 20.16 2.00 6.88
C CYS A 233 21.50 2.41 6.23
N GLY A 234 21.45 3.01 5.04
CA GLY A 234 22.61 3.27 4.19
C GLY A 234 23.39 4.54 4.51
N ASN A 235 24.35 4.82 3.62
CA ASN A 235 25.28 5.94 3.65
C ASN A 235 25.53 6.52 2.22
N ASP A 236 26.50 7.42 2.09
CA ASP A 236 26.85 8.06 0.82
C ASP A 236 27.26 7.07 -0.30
N ASP A 237 27.93 5.96 0.02
CA ASP A 237 28.26 4.94 -1.00
C ASP A 237 27.00 4.24 -1.51
N ASP A 238 25.97 4.13 -0.68
CA ASP A 238 24.67 3.58 -1.08
C ASP A 238 23.89 4.57 -1.92
N ALA A 239 24.03 5.87 -1.66
CA ALA A 239 23.44 6.88 -2.52
C ALA A 239 24.02 6.79 -3.94
N GLN A 240 25.34 6.68 -4.07
CA GLN A 240 26.00 6.48 -5.38
C GLN A 240 25.55 5.18 -6.06
N PHE A 241 25.40 4.10 -5.29
CA PHE A 241 24.90 2.82 -5.81
C PHE A 241 23.45 2.90 -6.32
N LEU A 242 22.56 3.55 -5.57
CA LEU A 242 21.17 3.74 -5.97
C LEU A 242 21.09 4.67 -7.18
N GLU A 243 21.89 5.74 -7.22
CA GLU A 243 22.02 6.62 -8.37
C GLU A 243 22.42 5.86 -9.63
N GLN A 244 23.43 5.00 -9.56
CA GLN A 244 23.84 4.17 -10.70
C GLN A 244 22.71 3.28 -11.22
N LYS A 245 21.88 2.71 -10.33
CA LYS A 245 20.68 1.94 -10.73
C LYS A 245 19.63 2.80 -11.42
N LEU A 246 19.43 4.03 -10.93
CA LEU A 246 18.50 4.99 -11.53
C LEU A 246 18.98 5.46 -12.90
N LEU A 247 20.29 5.62 -13.10
CA LEU A 247 20.93 6.07 -14.34
C LEU A 247 21.21 4.95 -15.35
N ALA A 248 21.10 3.69 -14.94
CA ALA A 248 21.33 2.56 -15.82
C ALA A 248 20.45 2.67 -17.09
N PRO A 249 21.00 2.36 -18.29
CA PRO A 249 20.26 2.36 -19.53
C PRO A 249 18.96 1.56 -19.40
N ILE A 250 17.86 2.14 -19.88
CA ILE A 250 16.56 1.48 -19.87
C ILE A 250 16.56 0.43 -20.99
N ASP A 251 16.45 -0.83 -20.61
CA ASP A 251 16.21 -1.94 -21.52
C ASP A 251 14.69 -2.12 -21.66
N PRO A 252 14.08 -1.82 -22.83
CA PRO A 252 12.64 -1.93 -23.03
C PRO A 252 12.10 -3.36 -22.82
N ARG A 253 12.97 -4.38 -22.82
CA ARG A 253 12.60 -5.78 -22.61
C ARG A 253 12.56 -6.16 -21.14
N LYS A 254 13.05 -5.30 -20.25
CA LYS A 254 13.11 -5.55 -18.80
C LYS A 254 12.15 -4.63 -18.08
N ASN A 255 11.35 -5.22 -17.20
CA ASN A 255 10.52 -4.43 -16.31
C ASN A 255 11.38 -3.76 -15.24
N ARG A 256 11.08 -2.51 -14.90
CA ARG A 256 11.75 -1.73 -13.86
C ARG A 256 10.91 -1.71 -12.58
N LEU A 257 10.33 -2.85 -12.23
CA LEU A 257 9.52 -3.00 -11.01
C LEU A 257 10.33 -2.61 -9.78
N GLY A 258 9.72 -1.75 -8.95
CA GLY A 258 10.31 -1.29 -7.71
C GLY A 258 11.33 -0.16 -7.86
N ILE A 259 11.43 0.47 -9.03
CA ILE A 259 12.32 1.63 -9.24
C ILE A 259 11.91 2.82 -8.37
N GLU A 260 10.63 2.95 -8.03
CA GLU A 260 10.11 3.96 -7.10
C GLU A 260 10.71 3.85 -5.70
N GLY A 261 10.90 2.63 -5.19
CA GLY A 261 11.53 2.45 -3.89
C GLY A 261 13.04 2.63 -3.91
N ILE A 262 13.70 2.31 -5.04
CA ILE A 262 15.12 2.67 -5.28
C ILE A 262 15.27 4.19 -5.28
N MET A 263 14.36 4.91 -5.94
CA MET A 263 14.34 6.36 -5.99
C MET A 263 14.07 6.98 -4.62
N ALA A 264 13.13 6.41 -3.86
CA ALA A 264 12.89 6.79 -2.47
C ALA A 264 14.17 6.64 -1.63
N GLY A 265 14.84 5.48 -1.73
CA GLY A 265 16.10 5.22 -1.05
C GLY A 265 17.17 6.25 -1.37
N TYR A 266 17.32 6.59 -2.66
CA TYR A 266 18.27 7.61 -3.12
C TYR A 266 17.96 8.97 -2.51
N LEU A 267 16.69 9.39 -2.54
CA LEU A 267 16.27 10.68 -2.00
C LEU A 267 16.37 10.74 -0.47
N LEU A 268 16.10 9.65 0.24
CA LEU A 268 16.27 9.58 1.69
C LEU A 268 17.73 9.83 2.10
N LEU A 269 18.70 9.38 1.29
CA LEU A 269 20.13 9.60 1.53
C LEU A 269 20.59 11.00 1.08
N ASN A 270 20.11 11.49 -0.07
CA ASN A 270 20.63 12.72 -0.69
C ASN A 270 19.79 13.99 -0.45
N GLY A 271 18.58 13.87 0.11
CA GLY A 271 17.70 15.00 0.42
C GLY A 271 17.36 15.88 -0.80
N GLU A 272 17.16 17.17 -0.54
CA GLU A 272 16.81 18.20 -1.53
C GLU A 272 17.74 18.28 -2.75
N PRO A 273 19.08 18.19 -2.62
CA PRO A 273 19.97 18.07 -3.78
C PRO A 273 19.62 16.88 -4.68
N GLY A 274 19.36 15.71 -4.09
CA GLY A 274 18.92 14.52 -4.83
C GLY A 274 17.60 14.76 -5.55
N LEU A 275 16.65 15.44 -4.91
CA LEU A 275 15.34 15.76 -5.53
C LEU A 275 15.51 16.63 -6.78
N LYS A 276 16.33 17.68 -6.71
CA LYS A 276 16.62 18.54 -7.87
C LYS A 276 17.20 17.74 -9.03
N GLN A 277 18.09 16.81 -8.74
CA GLN A 277 18.70 15.97 -9.75
C GLN A 277 17.70 14.99 -10.38
N ILE A 278 16.85 14.34 -9.58
CA ILE A 278 15.81 13.46 -10.10
C ILE A 278 14.83 14.22 -11.00
N VAL A 279 14.37 15.40 -10.57
CA VAL A 279 13.49 16.25 -11.40
C VAL A 279 14.18 16.59 -12.72
N ALA A 280 15.43 17.04 -12.68
CA ALA A 280 16.18 17.40 -13.89
C ALA A 280 16.32 16.21 -14.86
N MET A 281 16.70 15.04 -14.35
CA MET A 281 17.07 13.89 -15.20
C MET A 281 15.87 13.05 -15.63
N LYS A 282 14.84 12.94 -14.80
CA LYS A 282 13.72 12.02 -15.00
C LYS A 282 12.43 12.72 -15.39
N ILE A 283 12.37 14.05 -15.29
CA ILE A 283 11.25 14.85 -15.79
C ILE A 283 11.75 15.82 -16.86
N ASP A 284 12.55 16.81 -16.50
CA ASP A 284 12.85 17.95 -17.39
C ASP A 284 13.64 17.54 -18.65
N ALA A 285 14.51 16.53 -18.56
CA ALA A 285 15.28 16.03 -19.69
C ALA A 285 14.48 15.16 -20.69
N LEU A 286 13.25 14.76 -20.35
CA LEU A 286 12.43 13.89 -21.19
C LEU A 286 11.53 14.69 -22.14
N PRO A 287 11.34 14.27 -23.41
CA PRO A 287 10.32 14.82 -24.29
C PRO A 287 8.95 14.79 -23.63
N VAL A 288 8.13 15.82 -23.81
CA VAL A 288 6.79 15.93 -23.21
C VAL A 288 5.82 14.87 -23.74
N ASP A 289 5.94 14.56 -25.01
CA ASP A 289 5.10 13.69 -25.84
C ASP A 289 5.70 12.29 -25.99
N LEU A 290 5.84 11.57 -24.88
CA LEU A 290 6.28 10.17 -24.93
C LEU A 290 5.15 9.29 -25.49
N ALA A 291 5.51 8.29 -26.30
CA ALA A 291 4.55 7.28 -26.72
C ALA A 291 4.07 6.45 -25.51
N ASP A 292 2.83 5.97 -25.56
CA ASP A 292 2.20 5.20 -24.46
C ASP A 292 3.00 3.94 -24.06
N ASP A 293 3.77 3.37 -24.98
CA ASP A 293 4.61 2.20 -24.75
C ASP A 293 6.07 2.54 -24.42
N ASP A 294 6.40 3.82 -24.23
CA ASP A 294 7.75 4.25 -23.90
C ASP A 294 8.13 3.78 -22.48
N PRO A 295 9.21 3.00 -22.33
CA PRO A 295 9.60 2.44 -21.03
C PRO A 295 10.03 3.51 -20.01
N ARG A 296 10.29 4.75 -20.44
CA ARG A 296 10.59 5.89 -19.55
C ARG A 296 9.36 6.35 -18.76
N LEU A 297 8.15 6.05 -19.22
CA LEU A 297 6.91 6.34 -18.48
C LEU A 297 6.87 5.64 -17.12
N VAL A 298 7.50 4.47 -17.01
CA VAL A 298 7.64 3.74 -15.73
C VAL A 298 8.44 4.56 -14.73
N ASP A 299 9.58 5.11 -15.15
CA ASP A 299 10.43 5.95 -14.29
C ASP A 299 9.72 7.28 -13.95
N LEU A 300 8.99 7.89 -14.89
CA LEU A 300 8.18 9.10 -14.63
C LEU A 300 7.10 8.85 -13.56
N ASN A 301 6.34 7.76 -13.70
CA ASN A 301 5.36 7.39 -12.69
C ASN A 301 6.03 7.11 -11.33
N ALA A 302 7.21 6.48 -11.33
CA ALA A 302 7.97 6.25 -10.12
C ALA A 302 8.42 7.55 -9.44
N VAL A 303 8.80 8.59 -10.19
CA VAL A 303 9.04 9.92 -9.63
C VAL A 303 7.78 10.45 -8.95
N ARG A 304 6.62 10.41 -9.63
CA ARG A 304 5.34 10.88 -9.06
C ARG A 304 5.00 10.15 -7.75
N MET A 305 5.07 8.81 -7.75
CA MET A 305 4.82 8.01 -6.55
C MET A 305 5.79 8.35 -5.41
N THR A 306 7.06 8.60 -5.74
CA THR A 306 8.07 8.99 -4.76
C THR A 306 7.81 10.38 -4.19
N LEU A 307 7.37 11.35 -5.00
CA LEU A 307 6.98 12.66 -4.48
C LEU A 307 5.82 12.56 -3.48
N SER A 308 4.81 11.73 -3.78
CA SER A 308 3.69 11.48 -2.86
C SER A 308 4.13 10.81 -1.56
N PHE A 309 5.04 9.83 -1.64
CA PHE A 309 5.68 9.26 -0.46
C PHE A 309 6.42 10.32 0.38
N LEU A 310 7.24 11.16 -0.25
CA LEU A 310 7.99 12.19 0.46
C LEU A 310 7.06 13.23 1.10
N TRP A 311 5.95 13.56 0.45
CA TRP A 311 4.92 14.44 1.00
C TRP A 311 4.26 13.83 2.25
N ASP A 312 3.87 12.56 2.17
CA ASP A 312 3.11 11.94 3.25
C ASP A 312 4.03 11.68 4.46
N TYR A 313 5.28 11.27 4.23
CA TYR A 313 6.15 10.74 5.29
C TYR A 313 7.46 11.52 5.56
N ARG A 314 7.89 12.44 4.70
CA ARG A 314 9.24 13.07 4.79
C ARG A 314 9.25 14.59 4.65
N ARG A 315 8.14 15.28 4.98
CA ARG A 315 8.03 16.75 4.99
C ARG A 315 9.00 17.48 5.92
N SER A 316 9.63 16.80 6.86
CA SER A 316 10.72 17.38 7.68
C SER A 316 12.06 17.44 6.94
N GLN A 317 12.27 16.57 5.95
CA GLN A 317 13.50 16.49 5.15
C GLN A 317 13.38 17.25 3.83
N PHE A 318 12.15 17.38 3.30
CA PHE A 318 11.86 18.04 2.03
C PHE A 318 10.88 19.19 2.24
N SER A 319 11.16 20.32 1.58
CA SER A 319 10.28 21.48 1.63
C SER A 319 8.98 21.22 0.88
N GLU A 320 7.85 21.64 1.45
CA GLU A 320 6.55 21.54 0.77
C GLU A 320 6.56 22.28 -0.58
N ASN A 321 7.26 23.41 -0.65
CA ASN A 321 7.40 24.17 -1.88
C ASN A 321 8.23 23.44 -2.93
N GLY A 322 9.30 22.74 -2.54
CA GLY A 322 10.11 21.92 -3.44
C GLY A 322 9.30 20.75 -4.01
N LEU A 323 8.57 20.03 -3.15
CA LEU A 323 7.71 18.91 -3.57
C LEU A 323 6.57 19.37 -4.50
N ARG A 324 5.88 20.46 -4.14
CA ARG A 324 4.86 21.08 -5.00
C ARG A 324 5.43 21.49 -6.35
N ALA A 325 6.57 22.17 -6.36
CA ALA A 325 7.22 22.60 -7.60
C ALA A 325 7.60 21.41 -8.50
N ALA A 326 8.06 20.30 -7.93
CA ALA A 326 8.33 19.07 -8.67
C ALA A 326 7.05 18.45 -9.23
N MET A 327 5.99 18.34 -8.42
CA MET A 327 4.70 17.77 -8.85
C MET A 327 4.04 18.60 -9.96
N ARG A 328 4.16 19.94 -9.93
CA ARG A 328 3.64 20.81 -11.01
C ARG A 328 4.24 20.50 -12.38
N ARG A 329 5.46 19.94 -12.46
CA ARG A 329 6.06 19.54 -13.75
C ARG A 329 5.29 18.43 -14.46
N PHE A 330 4.48 17.67 -13.73
CA PHE A 330 3.60 16.66 -14.31
C PHE A 330 2.33 17.24 -14.95
N LEU A 331 2.00 18.52 -14.71
CA LEU A 331 0.87 19.17 -15.41
C LEU A 331 1.14 19.32 -16.91
N ASP A 332 2.42 19.38 -17.30
CA ASP A 332 2.83 19.42 -18.69
C ASP A 332 2.84 18.02 -19.33
N ARG A 333 2.52 16.95 -18.58
CA ARG A 333 2.60 15.55 -19.01
C ARG A 333 1.21 14.96 -19.15
N PRO A 334 0.63 14.83 -20.37
CA PRO A 334 -0.74 14.37 -20.56
C PRO A 334 -1.08 13.07 -19.83
N GLU A 335 -0.14 12.14 -19.76
CA GLU A 335 -0.28 10.81 -19.15
C GLU A 335 -0.41 10.87 -17.62
N PHE A 336 0.05 11.97 -17.01
CA PHE A 336 0.13 12.14 -15.56
C PHE A 336 -0.59 13.37 -15.02
N ALA A 337 -1.05 14.28 -15.88
CA ALA A 337 -1.61 15.57 -15.48
C ALA A 337 -2.81 15.40 -14.54
N ASP A 338 -3.73 14.48 -14.85
CA ASP A 338 -4.89 14.17 -14.00
C ASP A 338 -4.49 13.75 -12.58
N MET A 339 -3.48 12.88 -12.46
CA MET A 339 -2.97 12.42 -11.18
C MET A 339 -2.26 13.54 -10.42
N ALA A 340 -1.49 14.36 -11.13
CA ALA A 340 -0.80 15.52 -10.56
C ALA A 340 -1.79 16.54 -10.00
N VAL A 341 -2.92 16.81 -10.68
CA VAL A 341 -3.98 17.69 -10.17
C VAL A 341 -4.60 17.14 -8.89
N ILE A 342 -4.81 15.83 -8.79
CA ILE A 342 -5.32 15.19 -7.57
C ILE A 342 -4.32 15.37 -6.42
N ASP A 343 -3.04 15.08 -6.64
CA ASP A 343 -2.00 15.25 -5.63
C ASP A 343 -1.86 16.73 -5.21
N LEU A 344 -1.83 17.67 -6.16
CA LEU A 344 -1.76 19.11 -5.89
C LEU A 344 -2.98 19.64 -5.12
N ALA A 345 -4.18 19.12 -5.40
CA ALA A 345 -5.38 19.43 -4.59
C ALA A 345 -5.23 18.93 -3.15
N ARG A 346 -4.77 17.68 -2.96
CA ARG A 346 -4.52 17.11 -1.64
C ARG A 346 -3.48 17.92 -0.87
N TRP A 347 -2.46 18.42 -1.58
CA TRP A 347 -1.38 19.23 -1.03
C TRP A 347 -1.73 20.71 -0.89
N LYS A 348 -2.96 21.09 -1.21
CA LYS A 348 -3.47 22.48 -1.14
C LYS A 348 -2.62 23.47 -1.92
N ASP A 349 -2.09 23.03 -3.04
CA ASP A 349 -1.30 23.88 -3.92
C ASP A 349 -2.20 24.64 -4.90
N TRP A 350 -2.84 25.70 -4.41
CA TRP A 350 -3.79 26.51 -5.19
C TRP A 350 -3.14 27.42 -6.25
N SER A 351 -1.82 27.44 -6.33
CA SER A 351 -1.09 28.33 -7.25
C SER A 351 -1.30 28.00 -8.73
N VAL A 352 -1.79 26.80 -9.05
CA VAL A 352 -2.04 26.36 -10.43
C VAL A 352 -3.48 26.57 -10.89
N LEU A 353 -4.35 27.11 -10.03
CA LEU A 353 -5.77 27.29 -10.36
C LEU A 353 -5.99 28.09 -11.65
N ASP A 354 -5.32 29.23 -11.80
CA ASP A 354 -5.46 30.09 -13.00
C ASP A 354 -5.07 29.32 -14.28
N ARG A 355 -4.00 28.52 -14.22
CA ARG A 355 -3.56 27.68 -15.32
C ARG A 355 -4.62 26.64 -15.69
N LEU A 356 -5.13 25.89 -14.70
CA LEU A 356 -6.14 24.86 -14.92
C LEU A 356 -7.44 25.43 -15.49
N ILE A 357 -7.86 26.61 -15.04
CA ILE A 357 -9.04 27.30 -15.59
C ILE A 357 -8.82 27.64 -17.07
N ASN A 358 -7.66 28.20 -17.41
CA ASN A 358 -7.35 28.60 -18.78
C ASN A 358 -7.24 27.40 -19.74
N GLU A 359 -6.73 26.27 -19.25
CA GLU A 359 -6.56 25.05 -20.04
C GLU A 359 -7.82 24.18 -20.07
N PHE A 360 -8.87 24.51 -19.31
CA PHE A 360 -10.10 23.73 -19.24
C PHE A 360 -10.72 23.55 -20.64
N GLY A 361 -10.94 22.30 -21.05
CA GLY A 361 -11.49 21.96 -22.36
C GLY A 361 -10.48 21.97 -23.52
N HIS A 362 -9.21 22.25 -23.25
CA HIS A 362 -8.10 22.17 -24.21
C HIS A 362 -7.15 21.05 -23.81
N ALA A 363 -6.35 20.52 -24.74
CA ALA A 363 -5.42 19.43 -24.44
C ALA A 363 -4.49 19.78 -23.26
N PRO A 364 -4.26 18.87 -22.28
CA PRO A 364 -4.76 17.49 -22.21
C PRO A 364 -6.16 17.32 -21.58
N TRP A 365 -6.85 18.41 -21.23
CA TRP A 365 -8.13 18.46 -20.50
C TRP A 365 -9.38 18.46 -21.39
N GLU A 366 -9.32 17.86 -22.57
CA GLU A 366 -10.44 17.84 -23.53
C GLU A 366 -11.50 16.81 -23.13
N THR A 367 -11.07 15.71 -22.50
CA THR A 367 -11.97 14.64 -22.11
C THR A 367 -12.81 15.04 -20.91
N ARG A 368 -14.02 14.47 -20.83
CA ARG A 368 -14.90 14.67 -19.67
C ARG A 368 -14.21 14.28 -18.36
N SER A 369 -13.47 13.18 -18.35
CA SER A 369 -12.79 12.70 -17.14
C SER A 369 -11.72 13.67 -16.64
N ALA A 370 -10.92 14.23 -17.57
CA ALA A 370 -9.88 15.22 -17.24
C ALA A 370 -10.50 16.54 -16.75
N GLN A 371 -11.57 17.01 -17.40
CA GLN A 371 -12.33 18.19 -16.94
C GLN A 371 -12.86 18.01 -15.51
N GLU A 372 -13.37 16.82 -15.18
CA GLU A 372 -13.85 16.51 -13.83
C GLU A 372 -12.75 16.63 -12.76
N LYS A 373 -11.47 16.40 -13.11
CA LYS A 373 -10.33 16.63 -12.20
C LYS A 373 -10.12 18.10 -11.88
N ILE A 374 -10.18 18.98 -12.89
CA ILE A 374 -10.10 20.43 -12.69
C ILE A 374 -11.27 20.92 -11.84
N VAL A 375 -12.49 20.44 -12.11
CA VAL A 375 -13.68 20.78 -11.30
C VAL A 375 -13.50 20.31 -9.85
N ALA A 376 -13.00 19.09 -9.62
CA ALA A 376 -12.74 18.58 -8.28
C ALA A 376 -11.66 19.38 -7.53
N TYR A 377 -10.62 19.83 -8.25
CA TYR A 377 -9.58 20.71 -7.73
C TYR A 377 -10.17 22.07 -7.32
N ALA A 378 -10.96 22.71 -8.19
CA ALA A 378 -11.63 23.98 -7.90
C ALA A 378 -12.60 23.86 -6.72
N LEU A 379 -13.37 22.77 -6.64
CA LEU A 379 -14.24 22.48 -5.49
C LEU A 379 -13.47 22.35 -4.18
N SER A 380 -12.29 21.72 -4.21
CA SER A 380 -11.40 21.60 -3.05
C SER A 380 -10.82 22.95 -2.65
N CYS A 381 -10.32 23.73 -3.61
CA CYS A 381 -9.81 25.09 -3.39
C CYS A 381 -10.88 26.01 -2.77
N ARG A 382 -12.11 25.95 -3.28
CA ARG A 382 -13.25 26.72 -2.76
C ARG A 382 -13.64 26.32 -1.33
N LYS A 383 -13.46 25.05 -0.96
CA LYS A 383 -13.75 24.55 0.39
C LYS A 383 -12.63 24.88 1.38
N ASP A 384 -11.41 25.14 0.91
CA ASP A 384 -10.25 25.43 1.75
C ASP A 384 -10.25 26.90 2.22
N VAL A 385 -11.26 27.24 3.02
CA VAL A 385 -11.44 28.58 3.59
C VAL A 385 -11.06 28.54 5.07
N PRO A 386 -10.08 29.35 5.53
CA PRO A 386 -9.75 29.44 6.95
C PRO A 386 -10.98 29.85 7.76
N ALA A 387 -11.15 29.29 8.97
CA ALA A 387 -12.25 29.68 9.87
C ALA A 387 -12.28 31.18 10.19
N SER A 388 -11.12 31.85 10.11
CA SER A 388 -10.95 33.29 10.33
C SER A 388 -11.43 34.15 9.16
N ALA A 389 -11.77 33.57 8.02
CA ALA A 389 -12.14 34.32 6.82
C ALA A 389 -13.56 34.92 6.89
N GLY A 390 -14.41 34.43 7.80
CA GLY A 390 -15.81 34.89 7.90
C GLY A 390 -16.52 34.79 6.55
N ASP A 391 -17.17 35.87 6.13
CA ASP A 391 -17.86 35.97 4.83
C ASP A 391 -16.92 36.32 3.65
N GLN A 392 -15.65 36.66 3.90
CA GLN A 392 -14.71 37.05 2.84
C GLN A 392 -13.87 35.87 2.38
N LEU A 393 -14.20 35.33 1.21
CA LEU A 393 -13.43 34.25 0.59
C LEU A 393 -12.00 34.71 0.24
N PRO A 394 -10.97 33.89 0.54
CA PRO A 394 -9.64 34.08 -0.01
C PRO A 394 -9.67 34.18 -1.54
N GLU A 395 -8.75 34.94 -2.13
CA GLU A 395 -8.76 35.24 -3.57
C GLU A 395 -8.85 33.97 -4.45
N GLN A 396 -8.10 32.92 -4.10
CA GLN A 396 -8.15 31.65 -4.83
C GLN A 396 -9.50 30.94 -4.71
N ALA A 397 -10.11 30.95 -3.52
CA ALA A 397 -11.44 30.38 -3.31
C ALA A 397 -12.52 31.16 -4.07
N ARG A 398 -12.40 32.49 -4.15
CA ARG A 398 -13.28 33.36 -4.96
C ARG A 398 -13.14 33.07 -6.45
N LYS A 399 -11.92 32.96 -6.97
CA LYS A 399 -11.66 32.58 -8.36
C LYS A 399 -12.24 31.19 -8.68
N ALA A 400 -12.02 30.23 -7.79
CA ALA A 400 -12.60 28.89 -7.93
C ALA A 400 -14.14 28.94 -7.97
N GLN A 401 -14.77 29.74 -7.11
CA GLN A 401 -16.22 29.94 -7.11
C GLN A 401 -16.71 30.51 -8.45
N ILE A 402 -16.07 31.57 -8.96
CA ILE A 402 -16.43 32.18 -10.26
C ILE A 402 -16.33 31.16 -11.39
N PHE A 403 -15.23 30.39 -11.42
CA PHE A 403 -15.07 29.34 -12.41
C PHE A 403 -16.19 28.29 -12.31
N LEU A 404 -16.48 27.78 -11.10
CA LEU A 404 -17.53 26.79 -10.88
C LEU A 404 -18.92 27.29 -11.30
N ASP A 405 -19.22 28.57 -11.06
CA ASP A 405 -20.51 29.18 -11.46
C ASP A 405 -20.63 29.38 -12.97
N SER A 406 -19.51 29.40 -13.69
CA SER A 406 -19.50 29.52 -15.16
C SER A 406 -19.74 28.19 -15.89
N LEU A 407 -19.68 27.06 -15.19
CA LEU A 407 -19.81 25.72 -15.76
C LEU A 407 -21.26 25.22 -15.75
N ASP A 408 -21.54 24.17 -16.53
CA ASP A 408 -22.81 23.42 -16.46
C ASP A 408 -23.06 22.93 -15.01
N PRO A 409 -24.18 23.35 -14.38
CA PRO A 409 -24.52 22.92 -13.03
C PRO A 409 -24.58 21.40 -12.85
N ASN A 410 -24.94 20.66 -13.90
CA ASN A 410 -24.99 19.19 -13.85
C ASN A 410 -23.60 18.57 -13.74
N LEU A 411 -22.60 19.13 -14.42
CA LEU A 411 -21.19 18.73 -14.28
C LEU A 411 -20.69 19.00 -12.86
N VAL A 412 -20.92 20.20 -12.34
CA VAL A 412 -20.48 20.55 -10.98
C VAL A 412 -21.15 19.64 -9.96
N GLN A 413 -22.44 19.35 -10.13
CA GLN A 413 -23.18 18.49 -9.22
C GLN A 413 -22.77 17.01 -9.34
N SER A 414 -22.46 16.51 -10.54
CA SER A 414 -21.96 15.14 -10.72
C SER A 414 -20.63 14.95 -10.01
N VAL A 415 -19.71 15.91 -10.16
CA VAL A 415 -18.42 15.89 -9.47
C VAL A 415 -18.60 16.03 -7.96
N LYS A 416 -19.48 16.91 -7.47
CA LYS A 416 -19.76 17.01 -6.01
C LYS A 416 -20.24 15.68 -5.41
N ARG A 417 -21.08 14.93 -6.13
CA ARG A 417 -21.57 13.61 -5.68
C ARG A 417 -20.44 12.58 -5.68
N ALA A 418 -19.60 12.56 -6.71
CA ALA A 418 -18.46 11.64 -6.80
C ALA A 418 -17.36 11.96 -5.77
N SER A 419 -17.09 13.24 -5.54
CA SER A 419 -16.03 13.75 -4.64
C SER A 419 -16.46 13.86 -3.18
N GLY A 420 -17.69 13.48 -2.84
CA GLY A 420 -18.25 13.50 -1.48
C GLY A 420 -17.54 12.62 -0.45
N GLY A 421 -16.44 11.95 -0.82
CA GLY A 421 -15.56 11.16 0.07
C GLY A 421 -14.10 11.63 0.15
N LEU A 422 -13.68 12.68 -0.58
CA LEU A 422 -12.31 13.23 -0.46
C LEU A 422 -12.28 14.34 0.59
N SER A 423 -12.22 13.94 1.86
CA SER A 423 -11.97 14.85 2.98
C SER A 423 -10.45 15.08 3.12
N PRO A 424 -9.97 16.31 3.38
CA PRO A 424 -8.58 16.53 3.72
C PRO A 424 -8.26 15.81 5.04
N ALA A 425 -7.19 15.02 5.04
CA ALA A 425 -6.71 14.26 6.20
C ALA A 425 -6.68 15.13 7.47
N ALA A 426 -7.19 14.57 8.57
CA ALA A 426 -7.15 15.20 9.88
C ALA A 426 -5.70 15.56 10.25
N LYS A 427 -5.49 16.77 10.81
CA LYS A 427 -4.21 17.18 11.37
C LYS A 427 -3.72 16.11 12.36
N PRO A 428 -2.43 15.73 12.37
CA PRO A 428 -1.89 14.93 13.45
C PRO A 428 -2.11 15.71 14.75
N ALA A 429 -2.78 15.08 15.71
CA ALA A 429 -3.01 15.67 17.02
C ALA A 429 -1.63 15.99 17.64
N ALA A 430 -1.40 17.29 17.90
CA ALA A 430 -0.26 17.70 18.70
C ALA A 430 -0.40 17.02 20.07
N LYS A 431 0.59 16.19 20.42
CA LYS A 431 0.69 15.64 21.77
C LYS A 431 0.80 16.82 22.74
N THR A 432 -0.22 17.03 23.54
CA THR A 432 -0.17 17.93 24.68
C THR A 432 0.88 17.37 25.63
N GLU A 433 2.00 18.08 25.76
CA GLU A 433 2.94 17.88 26.85
C GLU A 433 2.17 18.05 28.16
N ARG A 434 1.97 16.95 28.89
CA ARG A 434 1.61 17.04 30.31
C ARG A 434 2.87 17.49 31.04
N ALA A 435 2.90 18.78 31.35
CA ALA A 435 3.79 19.34 32.35
C ALA A 435 3.72 18.49 33.63
N GLY A 436 4.89 18.05 34.09
CA GLY A 436 5.04 17.34 35.35
C GLY A 436 4.58 18.21 36.51
N SER A 437 3.63 17.70 37.29
CA SER A 437 3.42 18.17 38.65
C SER A 437 4.38 17.42 39.56
N ALA A 438 5.38 18.15 40.05
CA ALA A 438 6.10 17.80 41.25
C ALA A 438 5.15 17.76 42.45
N ASN A 439 5.32 16.78 43.35
CA ASN A 439 5.68 17.03 44.75
C ASN A 439 5.60 15.74 45.59
N HIS A 440 6.70 15.52 46.32
CA HIS A 440 6.90 14.81 47.60
C HIS A 440 6.33 13.42 47.83
#